data_AF-M5TE43-F1
#
_entry.id   AF-M5TE43-F1
#
_cell.length_a   1.000
_cell.length_b   1.000
_cell.length_c   1.000
_cell.angle_alpha   90.00
_cell.angle_beta   90.00
_cell.angle_gamma   90.00
#
_symmetry.space_group_name_H-M   'P 1'
#
loop_
_entity.id
_entity.type
_entity.pdbx_description
1 polymer ?
#
loop_
_entity_poly.entity_id
_entity_poly.type
_entity_poly.pdbx_seq_one_letter_code
_entity_poly.pdbx_strand_id
1 'polypeptide(L)'
;MMSEAVEKRRARFSPEVLAKMQELGRMISAETYGKDGPPVELTWAEIEDLGHEIGKLTATEFDQTVQRQQALRFDQTRACPQCDKPCSPSVKHRDLTTRDGTADLSEPEFHCVSCERSFFPSADQPPTRRK
;
A
#
# COMPACT_ATOMS: atom_id res chain seq x y z
N MET A 1 28.34 -15.38 4.15
CA MET A 1 27.80 -14.81 5.40
C MET A 1 27.24 -13.44 5.07
N MET A 2 26.05 -13.09 5.59
CA MET A 2 25.48 -11.74 5.41
C MET A 2 26.14 -10.79 6.41
N SER A 3 26.08 -9.48 6.16
CA SER A 3 26.52 -8.50 7.16
C SER A 3 25.48 -8.39 8.29
N GLU A 4 25.94 -8.04 9.49
CA GLU A 4 25.08 -7.84 10.67
C GLU A 4 23.93 -6.85 10.39
N ALA A 5 24.21 -5.78 9.64
CA ALA A 5 23.20 -4.79 9.25
C ALA A 5 22.06 -5.40 8.42
N VAL A 6 22.39 -6.32 7.50
CA VAL A 6 21.40 -7.01 6.67
C VAL A 6 20.58 -7.99 7.51
N GLU A 7 21.22 -8.72 8.42
CA GLU A 7 20.54 -9.64 9.33
C GLU A 7 19.53 -8.89 10.23
N LYS A 8 19.96 -7.78 10.83
CA LYS A 8 19.09 -6.93 11.66
C LYS A 8 17.89 -6.38 10.89
N ARG A 9 18.05 -6.01 9.62
CA ARG A 9 16.93 -5.58 8.77
C ARG A 9 15.96 -6.72 8.49
N ARG A 10 16.48 -7.92 8.18
CA ARG A 10 15.67 -9.10 7.86
C ARG A 10 14.90 -9.63 9.08
N ALA A 11 15.45 -9.50 10.28
CA ALA A 11 14.82 -9.91 11.53
C ALA A 11 13.47 -9.22 11.84
N ARG A 12 13.09 -8.18 11.08
CA ARG A 12 11.78 -7.52 11.18
C ARG A 12 10.62 -8.35 10.61
N PHE A 13 10.92 -9.37 9.81
CA PHE A 13 9.93 -10.20 9.13
C PHE A 13 10.08 -11.66 9.52
N SER A 14 8.97 -12.41 9.45
CA SER A 14 8.98 -13.85 9.72
C SER A 14 9.80 -14.61 8.66
N PRO A 15 10.29 -15.82 8.97
CA PRO A 15 10.99 -16.66 7.99
C PRO A 15 10.16 -16.92 6.73
N GLU A 16 8.86 -17.09 6.87
CA GLU A 16 7.93 -17.30 5.75
C GLU A 16 7.88 -16.10 4.81
N VAL A 17 7.72 -14.88 5.35
CA VAL A 17 7.72 -13.64 4.54
C VAL A 17 9.05 -13.47 3.83
N LEU A 18 10.16 -13.72 4.52
CA LEU A 18 11.49 -13.65 3.91
C LEU A 18 11.68 -14.68 2.79
N ALA A 19 11.12 -15.88 2.93
CA ALA A 19 11.13 -16.90 1.88
C ALA A 19 10.32 -16.45 0.66
N LYS A 20 9.15 -15.82 0.87
CA LYS A 20 8.35 -15.24 -0.22
C LYS A 20 9.06 -14.08 -0.93
N MET A 21 9.75 -13.21 -0.20
CA MET A 21 10.57 -12.16 -0.82
C MET A 21 11.72 -12.73 -1.67
N GLN A 22 12.36 -13.81 -1.21
CA GLN A 22 13.40 -14.49 -1.99
C GLN A 22 12.83 -15.20 -3.22
N GLU A 23 11.66 -15.81 -3.09
CA GLU A 23 10.94 -16.43 -4.20
C GLU A 23 10.58 -15.39 -5.27
N LEU A 24 10.01 -14.26 -4.87
CA LEU A 24 9.70 -13.14 -5.76
C LEU A 24 10.95 -12.66 -6.51
N GLY A 25 12.07 -12.45 -5.82
CA GLY A 25 13.33 -12.04 -6.45
C GLY A 25 13.83 -13.04 -7.49
N ARG A 26 13.70 -14.35 -7.21
CA ARG A 26 14.05 -15.40 -8.19
C ARG A 26 13.11 -15.41 -9.39
N MET A 27 11.81 -15.25 -9.17
CA MET A 27 10.82 -15.19 -10.25
C MET A 27 11.10 -14.02 -11.18
N ILE A 28 11.30 -12.81 -10.63
CA ILE A 28 11.56 -11.62 -11.44
C ILE A 28 12.91 -11.73 -12.16
N SER A 29 13.95 -12.28 -11.52
CA SER A 29 15.22 -12.54 -12.19
C SER A 29 15.07 -13.52 -13.36
N ALA A 30 14.29 -14.59 -13.20
CA ALA A 30 14.05 -15.57 -14.25
C ALA A 30 13.19 -15.01 -15.39
N GLU A 31 12.21 -14.15 -15.07
CA GLU A 31 11.40 -13.44 -16.06
C GLU A 31 12.22 -12.41 -16.85
N THR A 32 13.09 -11.66 -16.17
CA THR A 32 13.89 -10.59 -16.78
C THR A 32 15.04 -11.14 -17.62
N TYR A 33 15.74 -12.16 -17.13
CA TYR A 33 16.99 -12.63 -17.73
C TYR A 33 16.91 -14.05 -18.30
N GLY A 34 15.78 -14.74 -18.14
CA GLY A 34 15.62 -16.11 -18.60
C GLY A 34 16.41 -17.13 -17.77
N LYS A 35 16.46 -18.36 -18.29
CA LYS A 35 17.12 -19.50 -17.64
C LYS A 35 18.64 -19.36 -17.49
N ASP A 36 19.26 -18.57 -18.36
CA ASP A 36 20.72 -18.41 -18.44
C ASP A 36 21.22 -17.33 -17.46
N GLY A 37 20.30 -16.57 -16.85
CA GLY A 37 20.61 -15.54 -15.87
C GLY A 37 21.07 -14.21 -16.50
N PRO A 38 21.35 -13.19 -15.67
CA PRO A 38 21.76 -11.88 -16.16
C PRO A 38 23.10 -11.95 -16.91
N PRO A 39 23.32 -11.08 -17.92
CA PRO A 39 24.61 -10.98 -18.60
C PRO A 39 25.71 -10.48 -17.65
N VAL A 40 26.97 -10.80 -17.95
CA VAL A 40 28.12 -10.42 -17.12
C VAL A 40 28.33 -8.90 -17.11
N GLU A 41 27.90 -8.24 -18.17
CA GLU A 41 27.99 -6.79 -18.37
C GLU A 41 26.93 -6.01 -17.58
N LEU A 42 25.94 -6.69 -16.98
CA LEU A 42 24.90 -6.05 -16.19
C LEU A 42 25.53 -5.29 -15.03
N THR A 43 25.32 -3.98 -15.02
CA THR A 43 25.94 -3.10 -14.04
C THR A 43 25.19 -3.13 -12.71
N TRP A 44 25.88 -2.74 -11.64
CA TRP A 44 25.25 -2.59 -10.34
C TRP A 44 24.10 -1.56 -10.35
N ALA A 45 24.25 -0.47 -11.11
CA ALA A 45 23.23 0.57 -11.23
C ALA A 45 21.94 0.02 -11.86
N GLU A 46 22.05 -0.79 -12.92
CA GLU A 46 20.88 -1.42 -13.55
C GLU A 46 20.20 -2.44 -12.61
N ILE A 47 20.98 -3.20 -11.84
CA ILE A 47 20.45 -4.09 -10.80
C ILE A 47 19.68 -3.29 -9.74
N GLU A 48 20.25 -2.16 -9.30
CA GLU A 48 19.66 -1.31 -8.28
C GLU A 48 18.39 -0.61 -8.78
N ASP A 49 18.37 -0.09 -10.01
CA ASP A 49 17.21 0.54 -10.62
C ASP A 49 16.03 -0.43 -10.69
N LEU A 50 16.27 -1.64 -11.19
CA LEU A 50 15.24 -2.69 -11.22
C LEU A 50 14.81 -3.08 -9.80
N GLY A 51 15.76 -3.27 -8.88
CA GLY A 51 15.46 -3.59 -7.49
C GLY A 51 14.62 -2.51 -6.80
N HIS A 52 14.85 -1.25 -7.13
CA HIS A 52 14.10 -0.12 -6.61
C HIS A 52 12.66 -0.10 -7.14
N GLU A 53 12.47 -0.35 -8.43
CA GLU A 53 11.14 -0.43 -9.05
C GLU A 53 10.32 -1.59 -8.46
N ILE A 54 10.92 -2.77 -8.28
CA ILE A 54 10.28 -3.90 -7.59
C ILE A 54 9.86 -3.52 -6.17
N GLY A 55 10.73 -2.78 -5.46
CA GLY A 55 10.46 -2.27 -4.13
C GLY A 55 9.23 -1.34 -4.09
N LYS A 56 9.13 -0.42 -5.05
CA LYS A 56 8.00 0.50 -5.21
C LYS A 56 6.68 -0.21 -5.48
N LEU A 57 6.70 -1.18 -6.39
CA LEU A 57 5.51 -1.98 -6.71
C LEU A 57 5.04 -2.77 -5.48
N THR A 58 5.97 -3.42 -4.77
CA THR A 58 5.65 -4.18 -3.55
C THR A 58 5.09 -3.28 -2.45
N ALA A 59 5.67 -2.09 -2.26
CA ALA A 59 5.16 -1.11 -1.30
C ALA A 59 3.75 -0.62 -1.66
N THR A 60 3.52 -0.33 -2.94
CA THR A 60 2.21 0.10 -3.45
C THR A 60 1.14 -0.97 -3.21
N GLU A 61 1.44 -2.25 -3.50
CA GLU A 61 0.51 -3.35 -3.26
C GLU A 61 0.21 -3.56 -1.77
N PHE A 62 1.21 -3.39 -0.91
CA PHE A 62 1.01 -3.42 0.54
C PHE A 62 0.07 -2.30 0.99
N ASP A 63 0.34 -1.06 0.58
CA ASP A 63 -0.46 0.11 0.95
C ASP A 63 -1.91 -0.07 0.52
N GLN A 64 -2.15 -0.45 -0.74
CA GLN A 64 -3.50 -0.70 -1.24
C GLN A 64 -4.20 -1.85 -0.51
N THR A 65 -3.47 -2.92 -0.18
CA THR A 65 -4.05 -4.07 0.55
C THR A 65 -4.51 -3.67 1.94
N VAL A 66 -3.66 -2.99 2.70
CA VAL A 66 -4.02 -2.51 4.05
C VAL A 66 -5.18 -1.53 3.97
N GLN A 67 -5.17 -0.66 2.96
CA GLN A 67 -6.19 0.37 2.79
C GLN A 67 -7.56 -0.21 2.39
N ARG A 68 -7.60 -1.20 1.49
CA ARG A 68 -8.81 -1.99 1.19
C ARG A 68 -9.37 -2.65 2.44
N GLN A 69 -8.51 -3.30 3.22
CA GLN A 69 -8.92 -3.93 4.49
C GLN A 69 -9.48 -2.90 5.48
N GLN A 70 -8.89 -1.71 5.55
CA GLN A 70 -9.36 -0.63 6.40
C GLN A 70 -10.72 -0.09 5.94
N ALA A 71 -10.90 0.10 4.64
CA ALA A 71 -12.14 0.61 4.05
C ALA A 71 -13.34 -0.30 4.38
N LEU A 72 -13.14 -1.62 4.31
CA LEU A 72 -14.16 -2.61 4.64
C LEU A 72 -14.59 -2.61 6.11
N ARG A 73 -13.81 -2.00 7.02
CA ARG A 73 -14.19 -1.84 8.43
C ARG A 73 -15.18 -0.69 8.66
N PHE A 74 -15.46 0.11 7.63
CA PHE A 74 -16.53 1.10 7.67
C PHE A 74 -17.80 0.47 7.09
N ASP A 75 -18.39 -0.46 7.84
CA ASP A 75 -19.60 -1.21 7.46
C ASP A 75 -20.88 -0.73 8.17
N GLN A 76 -20.72 0.09 9.21
CA GLN A 76 -21.82 0.65 9.99
C GLN A 76 -22.25 2.01 9.47
N THR A 77 -23.55 2.32 9.65
CA THR A 77 -24.10 3.65 9.37
C THR A 77 -23.49 4.70 10.31
N ARG A 78 -23.35 5.94 9.81
CA ARG A 78 -22.91 7.10 10.60
C ARG A 78 -23.87 8.25 10.45
N ALA A 79 -24.01 9.07 11.49
CA ALA A 79 -24.81 10.28 11.45
C ALA A 79 -24.13 11.33 10.55
N CYS A 80 -24.92 12.02 9.73
CA CYS A 80 -24.43 13.16 8.97
C CYS A 80 -24.05 14.31 9.94
N PRO A 81 -22.83 14.88 9.86
CA PRO A 81 -22.38 15.91 10.80
C PRO A 81 -23.17 17.23 10.69
N GLN A 82 -24.03 17.39 9.68
CA GLN A 82 -24.84 18.59 9.45
C GLN A 82 -26.31 18.43 9.86
N CYS A 83 -26.89 17.24 9.72
CA CYS A 83 -28.34 17.03 9.95
C CYS A 83 -28.68 15.78 10.76
N ASP A 84 -27.67 15.09 11.29
CA ASP A 84 -27.75 13.86 12.11
C ASP A 84 -28.44 12.65 11.47
N LYS A 85 -28.88 12.75 10.21
CA LYS A 85 -29.51 11.61 9.53
C LYS A 85 -28.51 10.46 9.31
N PRO A 86 -28.93 9.21 9.49
CA PRO A 86 -28.07 8.05 9.27
C PRO A 86 -27.72 7.92 7.80
N CYS A 87 -26.43 7.74 7.51
CA CYS A 87 -25.88 7.55 6.17
C CYS A 87 -25.13 6.22 6.14
N SER A 88 -25.40 5.41 5.11
CA SER A 88 -24.69 4.14 4.90
C SER A 88 -23.33 4.39 4.25
N PRO A 89 -22.32 3.57 4.59
CA PRO A 89 -21.02 3.65 3.95
C PRO A 89 -21.07 3.13 2.51
N SER A 90 -20.18 3.67 1.69
CA SER A 90 -19.83 3.17 0.37
C SER A 90 -18.30 3.25 0.22
N VAL A 91 -17.74 2.51 -0.72
CA VAL A 91 -16.31 2.58 -1.05
C VAL A 91 -16.17 3.19 -2.43
N LYS A 92 -15.34 4.23 -2.52
CA LYS A 92 -14.94 4.86 -3.78
C LYS A 92 -13.48 4.59 -4.05
N HIS A 93 -13.15 4.46 -5.33
CA HIS A 93 -11.77 4.30 -5.79
C HIS A 93 -11.27 5.63 -6.36
N ARG A 94 -10.03 6.00 -6.02
CA ARG A 94 -9.36 7.14 -6.63
C ARG A 94 -7.85 6.97 -6.61
N ASP A 95 -7.21 7.55 -7.62
CA ASP A 95 -5.75 7.60 -7.68
C ASP A 95 -5.19 8.54 -6.61
N LEU A 96 -4.16 8.05 -5.90
CA LEU A 96 -3.39 8.81 -4.92
C LEU A 96 -1.91 8.77 -5.31
N THR A 97 -1.30 9.93 -5.53
CA THR A 97 0.16 10.03 -5.69
C THR A 97 0.85 9.80 -4.35
N THR A 98 1.69 8.77 -4.27
CA THR A 98 2.51 8.43 -3.09
C THR A 98 3.99 8.70 -3.36
N ARG A 99 4.84 8.40 -2.38
CA ARG A 99 6.30 8.45 -2.56
C ARG A 99 6.82 7.39 -3.53
N ASP A 100 6.11 6.26 -3.62
CA ASP A 100 6.54 5.08 -4.37
C ASP A 100 5.79 4.91 -5.70
N GLY A 101 4.83 5.78 -6.00
CA GLY A 101 4.06 5.76 -7.24
C GLY A 101 2.58 6.10 -7.03
N THR A 102 1.77 5.95 -8.07
CA THR A 102 0.32 6.07 -7.97
C THR A 102 -0.27 4.81 -7.32
N ALA A 103 -1.11 4.98 -6.31
CA ALA A 103 -1.86 3.90 -5.67
C ALA A 103 -3.37 4.09 -5.86
N ASP A 104 -4.11 3.00 -6.08
CA ASP A 104 -5.57 3.01 -6.06
C ASP A 104 -6.08 3.00 -4.61
N LEU A 105 -6.66 4.11 -4.18
CA LEU A 105 -7.20 4.31 -2.84
C LEU A 105 -8.69 3.94 -2.80
N SER A 106 -9.04 2.90 -2.04
CA SER A 106 -10.42 2.51 -1.71
C SER A 106 -11.00 3.33 -0.56
N GLU A 107 -11.35 4.60 -0.76
CA GLU A 107 -11.78 5.51 0.28
C GLU A 107 -13.23 5.26 0.76
N PRO A 108 -13.46 5.09 2.08
CA PRO A 108 -14.81 4.99 2.64
C PRO A 108 -15.51 6.36 2.60
N GLU A 109 -16.68 6.41 1.98
CA GLU A 109 -17.50 7.61 1.82
C GLU A 109 -18.91 7.39 2.39
N PHE A 110 -19.44 8.40 3.08
CA PHE A 110 -20.83 8.48 3.51
C PHE A 110 -21.53 9.62 2.77
N HIS A 111 -22.61 9.34 2.05
CA HIS A 111 -23.36 10.35 1.32
C HIS A 111 -24.70 10.65 1.98
N CYS A 112 -24.94 11.91 2.34
CA CYS A 112 -26.20 12.36 2.91
C CYS A 112 -27.13 12.91 1.82
N VAL A 113 -28.19 12.18 1.50
CA VAL A 113 -29.19 12.60 0.51
C VAL A 113 -29.98 13.85 0.90
N SER A 114 -30.06 14.17 2.19
CA SER A 114 -30.79 15.38 2.65
C SER A 114 -29.96 16.65 2.58
N CYS A 115 -28.63 16.54 2.69
CA CYS A 115 -27.72 17.66 2.56
C CYS A 115 -27.04 17.72 1.20
N GLU A 116 -27.23 16.69 0.36
CA GLU A 116 -26.58 16.47 -0.94
C GLU A 116 -25.05 16.58 -0.84
N ARG A 117 -24.49 16.02 0.23
CA ARG A 117 -23.06 16.13 0.57
C ARG A 117 -22.48 14.81 1.05
N SER A 118 -21.26 14.54 0.63
CA SER A 118 -20.45 13.46 1.16
C SER A 118 -19.63 13.90 2.37
N PHE A 119 -19.39 12.97 3.29
CA PHE A 119 -18.45 13.12 4.39
C PHE A 119 -17.62 11.84 4.56
N PHE A 120 -16.46 11.97 5.18
CA PHE A 120 -15.45 10.91 5.27
C PHE A 120 -15.07 10.68 6.74
N PRO A 121 -14.63 9.47 7.13
CA PRO A 121 -14.30 9.15 8.52
C PRO A 121 -13.29 10.06 9.23
N SER A 122 -12.41 10.73 8.49
CA SER A 122 -11.44 11.68 9.05
C SER A 122 -12.08 12.99 9.52
N ALA A 123 -13.31 13.29 9.10
CA ALA A 123 -14.04 14.49 9.50
C ALA A 123 -14.38 14.54 11.00
N ASP A 124 -14.39 13.38 11.68
CA ASP A 124 -14.65 13.27 13.13
C ASP A 124 -13.38 13.26 13.99
N GLN A 125 -12.18 13.33 13.42
CA GLN A 125 -10.97 13.40 14.24
C GLN A 125 -10.78 14.83 14.76
N PRO A 126 -10.77 15.06 16.09
CA PRO A 126 -10.35 16.35 16.62
C PRO A 126 -8.93 16.65 16.10
N PRO A 127 -8.63 17.90 15.74
CA PRO A 127 -7.35 18.24 15.10
C PRO A 127 -6.21 17.73 15.98
N THR A 128 -5.43 16.77 15.45
CA THR A 128 -4.21 16.34 16.08
C THR A 128 -3.24 17.52 16.02
N ARG A 129 -3.11 18.21 17.16
CA ARG A 129 -2.16 19.31 17.33
C ARG A 129 -0.77 18.74 17.07
N ARG A 130 -0.20 19.00 15.89
CA ARG A 130 1.21 18.73 15.63
C ARG A 130 2.01 19.60 16.62
N LYS A 131 2.80 18.96 17.47
CA LYS A 131 3.86 19.61 18.25
C LYS A 131 5.12 19.70 17.39
#